data_AF-A0A225UR00-F1
#
_entry.id   AF-A0A225UR00-F1
#
_cell.length_a   1.000
_cell.length_b   1.000
_cell.length_c   1.000
_cell.angle_alpha   90.00
_cell.angle_beta   90.00
_cell.angle_gamma   90.00
#
_symmetry.space_group_name_H-M   'P 1'
#
loop_
_entity.id
_entity.type
_entity.pdbx_description
1 polymer ?
#
loop_
_entity_poly.entity_id
_entity_poly.type
_entity_poly.pdbx_seq_one_letter_code
_entity_poly.pdbx_strand_id
1 'polypeptide(L)'
;MLAQESISESTLTAKYGDDTLHKIIEAAKNEPSTRDLATKLKTELMEHWVKIGKDPDDVFHLFKLEKTGDKLFSNPEFNAWVKYGDDFNAKHVEEPASITPTLMNYYSEGILFKMAQAAKKETETKDIATKLGFKPGYGTETNTLLESPLFNTWAKYLDDFKEKYPDKKTTLIEAFIKTFGDAGVTAMLHAAKTRFDTNDIAKKLESDLLRMWLSSEKSADDLFTTLHLDKIGYDFSDNPLFKTWMSYAKVFIKEHP
;
A
#
# COMPACT_ATOMS: atom_id res chain seq x y z
N MET A 1 -24.59 33.77 13.06
CA MET A 1 -23.54 34.32 12.16
C MET A 1 -23.10 33.34 11.07
N LEU A 2 -23.36 32.03 11.19
CA LEU A 2 -22.92 30.97 10.25
C LEU A 2 -23.59 30.94 8.85
N ALA A 3 -24.61 31.76 8.59
CA ALA A 3 -25.40 31.65 7.35
C ALA A 3 -24.81 32.40 6.15
N GLN A 4 -23.96 33.42 6.38
CA GLN A 4 -23.46 34.28 5.31
C GLN A 4 -22.14 33.76 4.72
N GLU A 5 -21.35 33.01 5.49
CA GLU A 5 -20.11 32.36 5.05
C GLU A 5 -20.43 31.19 4.09
N SER A 6 -21.32 30.25 4.50
CA SER A 6 -21.77 29.08 3.72
C SER A 6 -22.33 29.36 2.30
N ILE A 7 -22.79 30.58 2.04
CA ILE A 7 -23.33 30.96 0.73
C ILE A 7 -22.19 31.29 -0.24
N SER A 8 -21.03 31.70 0.27
CA SER A 8 -19.91 32.18 -0.53
C SER A 8 -19.14 31.04 -1.23
N GLU A 9 -18.87 29.92 -0.56
CA GLU A 9 -18.12 28.80 -1.14
C GLU A 9 -18.97 28.07 -2.19
N SER A 10 -20.22 27.79 -1.84
CA SER A 10 -21.21 27.19 -2.75
C SER A 10 -21.36 28.00 -4.05
N THR A 11 -21.40 29.33 -3.94
CA THR A 11 -21.50 30.24 -5.09
C THR A 11 -20.20 30.28 -5.90
N LEU A 12 -19.04 30.28 -5.25
CA LEU A 12 -17.75 30.26 -5.92
C LEU A 12 -17.49 28.94 -6.65
N THR A 13 -17.81 27.80 -6.03
CA THR A 13 -17.76 26.48 -6.67
C THR A 13 -18.72 26.40 -7.85
N ALA A 14 -19.96 26.90 -7.72
CA ALA A 14 -20.90 26.94 -8.85
C ALA A 14 -20.43 27.82 -10.02
N LYS A 15 -19.71 28.92 -9.72
CA LYS A 15 -19.24 29.87 -10.74
C LYS A 15 -17.97 29.42 -11.45
N TYR A 16 -17.01 28.85 -10.71
CA TYR A 16 -15.66 28.57 -11.22
C TYR A 16 -15.36 27.08 -11.36
N GLY A 17 -16.09 26.21 -10.66
CA GLY A 17 -15.76 24.80 -10.49
C GLY A 17 -14.61 24.59 -9.50
N ASP A 18 -14.55 23.40 -8.90
CA ASP A 18 -13.58 23.07 -7.85
C ASP A 18 -12.12 23.22 -8.33
N ASP A 19 -11.81 22.74 -9.54
CA ASP A 19 -10.46 22.82 -10.13
C ASP A 19 -9.95 24.26 -10.30
N THR A 20 -10.79 25.12 -10.86
CA THR A 20 -10.43 26.52 -11.13
C THR A 20 -10.36 27.29 -9.82
N LEU A 21 -11.32 27.07 -8.93
CA LEU A 21 -11.35 27.72 -7.62
C LEU A 21 -10.12 27.36 -6.79
N HIS A 22 -9.72 26.08 -6.77
CA HIS A 22 -8.51 25.65 -6.10
C HIS A 22 -7.26 26.36 -6.65
N LYS A 23 -7.11 26.48 -7.97
CA LYS A 23 -5.99 27.22 -8.59
C LYS A 23 -5.97 28.71 -8.20
N ILE A 24 -7.13 29.35 -8.14
CA ILE A 24 -7.26 30.76 -7.73
C ILE A 24 -6.82 30.91 -6.27
N ILE A 25 -7.27 30.01 -5.39
CA ILE A 25 -6.92 30.00 -3.97
C ILE A 25 -5.41 29.78 -3.78
N GLU A 26 -4.80 28.84 -4.49
CA GLU A 26 -3.36 28.59 -4.38
C GLU A 26 -2.53 29.77 -4.89
N ALA A 27 -2.95 30.44 -5.97
CA ALA A 27 -2.32 31.67 -6.42
C ALA A 27 -2.43 32.79 -5.35
N ALA A 28 -3.61 32.95 -4.74
CA ALA A 28 -3.84 33.96 -3.72
C ALA A 28 -3.10 33.69 -2.39
N LYS A 29 -2.80 32.43 -2.06
CA LYS A 29 -1.95 32.06 -0.90
C LYS A 29 -0.50 32.53 -1.06
N ASN A 30 -0.01 32.64 -2.30
CA ASN A 30 1.36 33.06 -2.58
C ASN A 30 1.53 34.58 -2.42
N GLU A 31 0.45 35.37 -2.54
CA GLU A 31 0.47 36.81 -2.37
C GLU A 31 0.25 37.23 -0.91
N PRO A 32 1.18 38.00 -0.29
CA PRO A 32 1.08 38.36 1.13
C PRO A 32 -0.21 39.08 1.53
N SER A 33 -0.77 39.92 0.66
CA SER A 33 -1.98 40.71 0.94
C SER A 33 -3.27 39.87 0.95
N THR A 34 -3.27 38.70 0.31
CA THR A 34 -4.44 37.82 0.19
C THR A 34 -4.28 36.47 0.89
N ARG A 35 -3.10 36.19 1.45
CA ARG A 35 -2.75 34.90 2.06
C ARG A 35 -3.74 34.45 3.13
N ASP A 36 -4.08 35.32 4.06
CA ASP A 36 -4.95 34.96 5.19
C ASP A 36 -6.37 34.65 4.71
N LEU A 37 -6.89 35.46 3.80
CA LEU A 37 -8.21 35.25 3.20
C LEU A 37 -8.24 33.96 2.37
N ALA A 38 -7.20 33.68 1.58
CA ALA A 38 -7.10 32.48 0.77
C ALA A 38 -6.99 31.21 1.65
N THR A 39 -6.26 31.29 2.77
CA THR A 39 -6.15 30.19 3.74
C THR A 39 -7.49 29.92 4.42
N LYS A 40 -8.24 30.98 4.80
CA LYS A 40 -9.59 30.85 5.35
C LYS A 40 -10.54 30.22 4.32
N LEU A 41 -10.57 30.74 3.11
CA LEU A 41 -11.43 30.24 2.03
C LEU A 41 -11.12 28.77 1.68
N LYS A 42 -9.86 28.36 1.70
CA LYS A 42 -9.47 26.96 1.53
C LYS A 42 -10.07 26.05 2.61
N THR A 43 -10.04 26.51 3.86
CA THR A 43 -10.56 25.77 5.01
C THR A 43 -12.07 25.61 4.89
N GLU A 44 -12.78 26.71 4.61
CA GLU A 44 -14.22 26.74 4.38
C GLU A 44 -14.64 25.82 3.20
N LEU A 45 -13.85 25.81 2.12
CA LEU A 45 -14.11 24.94 0.96
C LEU A 45 -13.96 23.45 1.31
N MET A 46 -12.94 23.09 2.09
CA MET A 46 -12.76 21.70 2.56
C MET A 46 -13.91 21.27 3.47
N GLU A 47 -14.36 22.13 4.37
CA GLU A 47 -15.53 21.87 5.23
C GLU A 47 -16.82 21.69 4.41
N HIS A 48 -16.98 22.50 3.35
CA HIS A 48 -18.08 22.36 2.40
C HIS A 48 -18.02 21.00 1.68
N TRP A 49 -16.86 20.61 1.15
CA TRP A 49 -16.66 19.31 0.50
C TRP A 49 -16.96 18.13 1.42
N VAL A 50 -16.53 18.19 2.68
CA VAL A 50 -16.92 17.21 3.70
C VAL A 50 -18.44 17.16 3.84
N LYS A 51 -19.12 18.32 3.93
CA LYS A 51 -20.58 18.38 4.12
C LYS A 51 -21.37 17.76 2.97
N ILE A 52 -20.91 17.94 1.73
CA ILE A 52 -21.58 17.38 0.54
C ILE A 52 -21.12 15.97 0.20
N GLY A 53 -20.21 15.39 0.98
CA GLY A 53 -19.71 14.04 0.77
C GLY A 53 -18.82 13.90 -0.47
N LYS A 54 -18.00 14.91 -0.78
CA LYS A 54 -17.07 14.83 -1.91
C LYS A 54 -16.03 13.73 -1.66
N ASP A 55 -15.83 12.86 -2.64
CA ASP A 55 -14.96 11.69 -2.49
C ASP A 55 -13.51 12.10 -2.17
N PRO A 56 -12.85 11.49 -1.17
CA PRO A 56 -11.45 11.75 -0.89
C PRO A 56 -10.50 11.52 -2.07
N ASP A 57 -10.80 10.61 -3.00
CA ASP A 57 -10.05 10.40 -4.25
C ASP A 57 -10.14 11.62 -5.18
N ASP A 58 -11.33 12.21 -5.33
CA ASP A 58 -11.51 13.46 -6.09
C ASP A 58 -10.70 14.61 -5.47
N VAL A 59 -10.69 14.72 -4.13
CA VAL A 59 -9.93 15.75 -3.41
C VAL A 59 -8.42 15.51 -3.52
N PHE A 60 -7.99 14.24 -3.53
CA PHE A 60 -6.60 13.87 -3.75
C PHE A 60 -6.10 14.37 -5.12
N HIS A 61 -6.93 14.18 -6.15
CA HIS A 61 -6.70 14.66 -7.50
C HIS A 61 -6.73 16.18 -7.64
N LEU A 62 -7.66 16.86 -6.97
CA LEU A 62 -7.73 18.32 -6.95
C LEU A 62 -6.43 18.94 -6.44
N PHE A 63 -5.84 18.31 -5.42
CA PHE A 63 -4.55 18.73 -4.85
C PHE A 63 -3.34 18.24 -5.65
N LYS A 64 -3.58 17.48 -6.74
CA LYS A 64 -2.57 16.91 -7.64
C LYS A 64 -1.55 16.04 -6.91
N LEU A 65 -1.99 15.35 -5.86
CA LEU A 65 -1.13 14.56 -5.01
C LEU A 65 -0.61 13.32 -5.76
N GLU A 66 -1.30 12.84 -6.79
CA GLU A 66 -0.80 11.77 -7.66
C GLU A 66 0.48 12.14 -8.42
N LYS A 67 0.77 13.45 -8.55
CA LYS A 67 1.93 13.97 -9.29
C LYS A 67 3.14 14.25 -8.40
N THR A 68 3.03 14.08 -7.09
CA THR A 68 4.10 14.47 -6.15
C THR A 68 5.20 13.42 -6.01
N GLY A 69 4.94 12.18 -6.46
CA GLY A 69 5.91 11.09 -6.43
C GLY A 69 6.43 10.81 -5.01
N ASP A 70 7.75 10.71 -4.86
CA ASP A 70 8.46 10.45 -3.61
C ASP A 70 8.35 11.57 -2.57
N LYS A 71 7.93 12.78 -2.98
CA LYS A 71 7.75 13.94 -2.09
C LYS A 71 6.36 14.03 -1.48
N LEU A 72 5.49 13.04 -1.70
CA LEU A 72 4.11 13.04 -1.23
C LEU A 72 4.00 13.36 0.27
N PHE A 73 4.74 12.65 1.12
CA PHE A 73 4.64 12.81 2.58
C PHE A 73 5.23 14.11 3.13
N SER A 74 6.08 14.79 2.35
CA SER A 74 6.59 16.12 2.68
C SER A 74 5.74 17.25 2.08
N ASN A 75 4.72 16.92 1.30
CA ASN A 75 3.85 17.91 0.70
C ASN A 75 2.82 18.41 1.74
N PRO A 76 2.75 19.71 2.07
CA PRO A 76 1.75 20.24 2.99
C PRO A 76 0.30 19.99 2.54
N GLU A 77 0.07 19.86 1.23
CA GLU A 77 -1.23 19.52 0.66
C GLU A 77 -1.65 18.08 1.00
N PHE A 78 -0.68 17.17 1.15
CA PHE A 78 -0.96 15.81 1.62
C PHE A 78 -1.51 15.83 3.05
N ASN A 79 -0.96 16.70 3.91
CA ASN A 79 -1.43 16.85 5.29
C ASN A 79 -2.86 17.41 5.35
N ALA A 80 -3.15 18.39 4.50
CA ALA A 80 -4.50 18.91 4.36
C ALA A 80 -5.47 17.81 3.89
N TRP A 81 -5.08 16.98 2.93
CA TRP A 81 -5.88 15.86 2.46
C TRP A 81 -6.08 14.76 3.52
N VAL A 82 -5.04 14.41 4.27
CA VAL A 82 -5.16 13.46 5.40
C VAL A 82 -6.13 13.98 6.46
N LYS A 83 -6.09 15.28 6.76
CA LYS A 83 -7.07 15.92 7.67
C LYS A 83 -8.49 15.87 7.08
N TYR A 84 -8.63 16.15 5.78
CA TYR A 84 -9.92 16.03 5.09
C TYR A 84 -10.53 14.64 5.23
N GLY A 85 -9.73 13.58 5.05
CA GLY A 85 -10.18 12.20 5.23
C GLY A 85 -10.67 11.92 6.67
N ASP A 86 -10.01 12.46 7.70
CA ASP A 86 -10.49 12.33 9.08
C ASP A 86 -11.85 13.04 9.26
N ASP A 87 -11.94 14.28 8.80
CA ASP A 87 -13.15 15.10 8.93
C ASP A 87 -14.33 14.48 8.17
N PHE A 88 -14.05 13.89 6.99
CA PHE A 88 -15.00 13.11 6.21
C PHE A 88 -15.50 11.90 7.00
N ASN A 89 -14.59 11.08 7.54
CA ASN A 89 -14.94 9.88 8.30
C ASN A 89 -15.68 10.17 9.61
N ALA A 90 -15.35 11.28 10.26
CA ALA A 90 -16.05 11.73 11.46
C ALA A 90 -17.50 12.14 11.16
N LYS A 91 -17.79 12.58 9.93
CA LYS A 91 -19.12 13.07 9.51
C LYS A 91 -19.96 12.01 8.78
N HIS A 92 -19.31 11.10 8.07
CA HIS A 92 -19.92 10.03 7.27
C HIS A 92 -19.61 8.66 7.86
N VAL A 93 -20.04 8.45 9.11
CA VAL A 93 -19.71 7.24 9.91
C VAL A 93 -20.28 5.95 9.29
N GLU A 94 -21.36 6.05 8.50
CA GLU A 94 -22.00 4.89 7.85
C GLU A 94 -21.27 4.45 6.56
N GLU A 95 -20.49 5.34 5.94
CA GLU A 95 -19.68 5.07 4.75
C GLU A 95 -18.26 5.63 4.93
N PRO A 96 -17.46 5.08 5.87
CA PRO A 96 -16.13 5.60 6.14
C PRO A 96 -15.21 5.33 4.95
N ALA A 97 -14.64 6.40 4.40
CA ALA A 97 -13.62 6.33 3.37
C ALA A 97 -12.26 6.09 4.03
N SER A 98 -11.71 4.89 3.84
CA SER A 98 -10.30 4.67 4.18
C SER A 98 -9.43 5.41 3.15
N ILE A 99 -8.54 6.28 3.64
CA ILE A 99 -7.57 7.01 2.80
C ILE A 99 -6.51 6.08 2.18
N THR A 100 -6.32 4.88 2.73
CA THR A 100 -5.34 3.90 2.25
C THR A 100 -5.69 3.34 0.86
N PRO A 101 -6.94 2.89 0.58
CA PRO A 101 -7.42 2.58 -0.76
C PRO A 101 -7.15 3.67 -1.81
N THR A 102 -7.41 4.94 -1.50
CA THR A 102 -7.13 6.05 -2.42
C THR A 102 -5.65 6.10 -2.80
N LEU A 103 -4.74 5.91 -1.83
CA LEU A 103 -3.31 5.84 -2.12
C LEU A 103 -2.94 4.64 -2.99
N MET A 104 -3.62 3.50 -2.79
CA MET A 104 -3.40 2.28 -3.58
C MET A 104 -3.88 2.39 -5.04
N ASN A 105 -4.74 3.36 -5.36
CA ASN A 105 -5.10 3.67 -6.75
C ASN A 105 -3.92 4.24 -7.55
N TYR A 106 -3.00 4.96 -6.89
CA TYR A 106 -1.90 5.69 -7.54
C TYR A 106 -0.51 5.11 -7.26
N TYR A 107 -0.36 4.39 -6.15
CA TYR A 107 0.92 3.86 -5.71
C TYR A 107 0.77 2.39 -5.35
N SER A 108 1.66 1.54 -5.86
CA SER A 108 1.71 0.15 -5.40
C SER A 108 2.08 0.08 -3.91
N GLU A 109 1.57 -0.94 -3.22
CA GLU A 109 1.79 -1.12 -1.78
C GLU A 109 3.27 -1.08 -1.40
N GLY A 110 4.14 -1.68 -2.22
CA GLY A 110 5.59 -1.64 -2.01
C GLY A 110 6.21 -0.25 -2.14
N ILE A 111 5.69 0.61 -3.02
CA ILE A 111 6.14 1.99 -3.18
C ILE A 111 5.66 2.85 -2.00
N LEU A 112 4.40 2.72 -1.60
CA LEU A 112 3.87 3.40 -0.40
C LEU A 112 4.65 3.03 0.85
N PHE A 113 5.00 1.75 1.00
CA PHE A 113 5.81 1.29 2.11
C PHE A 113 7.22 1.91 2.10
N LYS A 114 7.90 1.95 0.95
CA LYS A 114 9.23 2.60 0.83
C LYS A 114 9.16 4.09 1.18
N MET A 115 8.15 4.80 0.68
CA MET A 115 7.92 6.21 1.01
C MET A 115 7.66 6.37 2.52
N ALA A 116 6.88 5.47 3.13
CA ALA A 116 6.54 5.57 4.54
C ALA A 116 7.76 5.29 5.43
N GLN A 117 8.63 4.36 5.03
CA GLN A 117 9.90 4.13 5.70
C GLN A 117 10.85 5.32 5.61
N ALA A 118 10.92 5.99 4.46
CA ALA A 118 11.68 7.23 4.32
C ALA A 118 11.11 8.32 5.25
N ALA A 119 9.79 8.50 5.24
CA ALA A 119 9.10 9.47 6.09
C ALA A 119 9.30 9.22 7.60
N LYS A 120 9.37 7.95 8.04
CA LYS A 120 9.67 7.61 9.45
C LYS A 120 11.02 8.10 9.94
N LYS A 121 12.01 8.24 9.05
CA LYS A 121 13.37 8.71 9.40
C LYS A 121 13.41 10.22 9.63
N GLU A 122 12.42 10.94 9.10
CA GLU A 122 12.31 12.39 9.18
C GLU A 122 11.32 12.79 10.27
N THR A 123 11.75 13.64 11.20
CA THR A 123 10.94 14.07 12.34
C THR A 123 9.59 14.67 11.92
N GLU A 124 9.57 15.40 10.81
CA GLU A 124 8.39 16.12 10.31
C GLU A 124 7.32 15.21 9.69
N THR A 125 7.71 14.05 9.16
CA THR A 125 6.79 13.18 8.39
C THR A 125 6.50 11.84 9.07
N LYS A 126 7.15 11.59 10.22
CA LYS A 126 7.00 10.37 11.02
C LYS A 126 5.57 10.13 11.53
N ASP A 127 4.87 11.16 11.97
CA ASP A 127 3.52 11.04 12.52
C ASP A 127 2.51 10.62 11.42
N ILE A 128 2.68 11.15 10.23
CA ILE A 128 1.87 10.82 9.04
C ILE A 128 2.09 9.36 8.63
N ALA A 129 3.35 8.93 8.54
CA ALA A 129 3.66 7.53 8.24
C ALA A 129 3.04 6.59 9.29
N THR A 130 3.09 6.97 10.57
CA THR A 130 2.47 6.20 11.66
C THR A 130 0.95 6.11 11.51
N LYS A 131 0.30 7.22 11.16
CA LYS A 131 -1.16 7.33 11.02
C LYS A 131 -1.72 6.49 9.88
N LEU A 132 -0.99 6.37 8.77
CA LEU A 132 -1.37 5.51 7.63
C LEU A 132 -1.25 4.00 7.93
N GLY A 133 -1.05 3.62 9.20
CA GLY A 133 -0.91 2.23 9.62
C GLY A 133 0.53 1.71 9.60
N PHE A 134 1.51 2.53 9.20
CA PHE A 134 2.92 2.14 9.22
C PHE A 134 3.53 2.45 10.59
N LYS A 135 3.33 1.59 11.60
CA LYS A 135 3.82 1.82 12.99
C LYS A 135 5.35 2.04 13.09
N PRO A 136 5.84 2.92 13.99
CA PRO A 136 7.25 3.17 14.23
C PRO A 136 7.87 2.09 15.13
N GLY A 137 9.11 1.69 14.83
CA GLY A 137 9.89 0.77 15.69
C GLY A 137 10.12 -0.64 15.12
N TYR A 138 9.63 -0.93 13.91
CA TYR A 138 9.92 -2.17 13.23
C TYR A 138 10.39 -1.88 11.81
N GLY A 139 11.68 -2.15 11.55
CA GLY A 139 12.33 -1.77 10.32
C GLY A 139 13.58 -2.59 10.06
N THR A 140 13.39 -3.78 9.51
CA THR A 140 14.18 -4.30 8.38
C THR A 140 13.18 -4.93 7.38
N GLU A 141 13.59 -5.07 6.13
CA GLU A 141 12.77 -5.02 4.90
C GLU A 141 11.76 -6.20 4.64
N THR A 142 11.09 -6.76 5.65
CA THR A 142 10.18 -7.92 5.47
C THR A 142 8.91 -7.91 6.34
N ASN A 143 8.57 -6.80 6.99
CA ASN A 143 7.78 -6.84 8.23
C ASN A 143 6.25 -6.66 8.17
N THR A 144 5.55 -6.71 7.04
CA THR A 144 4.08 -6.93 7.11
C THR A 144 3.72 -8.40 7.30
N LEU A 145 4.55 -9.30 6.75
CA LEU A 145 4.29 -10.75 6.79
C LEU A 145 4.81 -11.38 8.09
N LEU A 146 6.04 -11.06 8.50
CA LEU A 146 6.69 -11.57 9.73
C LEU A 146 6.00 -11.10 11.02
N GLU A 147 5.31 -9.96 10.97
CA GLU A 147 4.53 -9.43 12.11
C GLU A 147 3.09 -9.92 12.10
N SER A 148 2.62 -10.52 11.00
CA SER A 148 1.29 -11.09 10.95
C SER A 148 1.19 -12.23 11.96
N PRO A 149 0.18 -12.21 12.87
CA PRO A 149 -0.13 -13.37 13.70
C PRO A 149 -0.29 -14.67 12.88
N LEU A 150 -0.65 -14.53 11.59
CA LEU A 150 -0.78 -15.63 10.65
C LEU A 150 0.58 -16.26 10.29
N PHE A 151 1.67 -15.51 10.22
CA PHE A 151 3.01 -16.09 9.99
C PHE A 151 3.49 -16.91 11.19
N ASN A 152 3.27 -16.43 12.41
CA ASN A 152 3.59 -17.21 13.62
C ASN A 152 2.73 -18.47 13.72
N THR A 153 1.46 -18.37 13.32
CA THR A 153 0.55 -19.53 13.22
C THR A 153 1.03 -20.51 12.15
N TRP A 154 1.45 -20.01 10.99
CA TRP A 154 2.00 -20.79 9.89
C TRP A 154 3.31 -21.50 10.25
N ALA A 155 4.25 -20.79 10.88
CA ALA A 155 5.53 -21.34 11.33
C ALA A 155 5.32 -22.43 12.39
N LYS A 156 4.46 -22.17 13.38
CA LYS A 156 4.09 -23.17 14.39
C LYS A 156 3.40 -24.39 13.76
N TYR A 157 2.48 -24.17 12.83
CA TYR A 157 1.84 -25.27 12.10
C TYR A 157 2.88 -26.09 11.31
N LEU A 158 3.86 -25.43 10.69
CA LEU A 158 4.94 -26.09 9.97
C LEU A 158 5.77 -27.00 10.89
N ASP A 159 6.06 -26.53 12.10
CA ASP A 159 6.77 -27.30 13.12
C ASP A 159 5.95 -28.54 13.54
N ASP A 160 4.66 -28.36 13.83
CA ASP A 160 3.74 -29.46 14.18
C ASP A 160 3.56 -30.45 13.02
N PHE A 161 3.52 -29.95 11.78
CA PHE A 161 3.35 -30.76 10.57
C PHE A 161 4.62 -31.55 10.23
N LYS A 162 5.80 -30.95 10.41
CA LYS A 162 7.12 -31.60 10.26
C LYS A 162 7.22 -32.85 11.14
N GLU A 163 6.67 -32.80 12.35
CA GLU A 163 6.69 -33.91 13.31
C GLU A 163 5.71 -35.03 12.91
N LYS A 164 4.53 -34.68 12.37
CA LYS A 164 3.43 -35.65 12.18
C LYS A 164 3.27 -36.19 10.76
N TYR A 165 3.55 -35.40 9.72
CA TYR A 165 3.19 -35.75 8.33
C TYR A 165 4.26 -35.33 7.29
N PRO A 166 5.51 -35.78 7.43
CA PRO A 166 6.60 -35.35 6.56
C PRO A 166 6.41 -35.67 5.06
N ASP A 167 5.55 -36.62 4.71
CA ASP A 167 5.31 -37.04 3.31
C ASP A 167 4.15 -36.31 2.62
N LYS A 168 3.45 -35.41 3.34
CA LYS A 168 2.25 -34.71 2.82
C LYS A 168 2.52 -33.25 2.42
N LYS A 169 3.79 -32.88 2.21
CA LYS A 169 4.24 -31.49 2.00
C LYS A 169 3.58 -30.76 0.83
N THR A 170 3.33 -31.44 -0.30
CA THR A 170 2.68 -30.82 -1.46
C THR A 170 1.23 -30.40 -1.16
N THR A 171 0.45 -31.25 -0.48
CA THR A 171 -0.93 -30.94 -0.06
C THR A 171 -0.99 -29.75 0.90
N LEU A 172 0.06 -29.57 1.71
CA LEU A 172 0.18 -28.42 2.59
C LEU A 172 0.36 -27.12 1.80
N ILE A 173 1.22 -27.13 0.78
CA ILE A 173 1.45 -25.96 -0.08
C ILE A 173 0.18 -25.59 -0.84
N GLU A 174 -0.55 -26.58 -1.38
CA GLU A 174 -1.84 -26.36 -2.05
C GLU A 174 -2.85 -25.65 -1.14
N ALA A 175 -2.98 -26.12 0.11
CA ALA A 175 -3.88 -25.50 1.09
C ALA A 175 -3.47 -24.05 1.41
N PHE A 176 -2.17 -23.78 1.50
CA PHE A 176 -1.67 -22.44 1.76
C PHE A 176 -1.83 -21.52 0.55
N ILE A 177 -1.61 -21.99 -0.68
CA ILE A 177 -1.85 -21.19 -1.89
C ILE A 177 -3.32 -20.84 -2.02
N LYS A 178 -4.23 -21.78 -1.70
CA LYS A 178 -5.67 -21.52 -1.68
C LYS A 178 -6.06 -20.39 -0.70
N THR A 179 -5.28 -20.21 0.36
CA THR A 179 -5.57 -19.24 1.43
C THR A 179 -4.85 -17.91 1.23
N PHE A 180 -3.60 -17.95 0.78
CA PHE A 180 -2.66 -16.82 0.77
C PHE A 180 -2.15 -16.46 -0.63
N GLY A 181 -2.52 -17.23 -1.66
CA GLY A 181 -2.02 -17.08 -3.02
C GLY A 181 -0.55 -17.50 -3.17
N ASP A 182 -0.11 -17.68 -4.41
CA ASP A 182 1.28 -18.04 -4.73
C ASP A 182 2.28 -17.00 -4.22
N ALA A 183 1.96 -15.70 -4.37
CA ALA A 183 2.81 -14.59 -3.91
C ALA A 183 2.97 -14.60 -2.38
N GLY A 184 1.87 -14.77 -1.65
CA GLY A 184 1.88 -14.81 -0.18
C GLY A 184 2.68 -16.00 0.35
N VAL A 185 2.45 -17.20 -0.20
CA VAL A 185 3.21 -18.40 0.21
C VAL A 185 4.70 -18.26 -0.11
N THR A 186 5.06 -17.73 -1.27
CA THR A 186 6.47 -17.51 -1.65
C THR A 186 7.16 -16.54 -0.69
N ALA A 187 6.47 -15.46 -0.30
CA ALA A 187 6.98 -14.53 0.70
C ALA A 187 7.14 -15.19 2.08
N MET A 188 6.17 -16.02 2.51
CA MET A 188 6.23 -16.75 3.80
C MET A 188 7.42 -17.70 3.85
N LEU A 189 7.66 -18.44 2.76
CA LEU A 189 8.80 -19.35 2.63
C LEU A 189 10.12 -18.59 2.66
N HIS A 190 10.22 -17.46 1.94
CA HIS A 190 11.40 -16.63 2.00
C HIS A 190 11.70 -16.17 3.43
N ALA A 191 10.69 -15.67 4.13
CA ALA A 191 10.82 -15.20 5.50
C ALA A 191 11.28 -16.32 6.45
N ALA A 192 10.69 -17.52 6.34
CA ALA A 192 11.11 -18.66 7.15
C ALA A 192 12.52 -19.19 6.84
N LYS A 193 13.01 -19.01 5.60
CA LYS A 193 14.42 -19.29 5.27
C LYS A 193 15.41 -18.40 6.03
N THR A 194 14.99 -17.27 6.59
CA THR A 194 15.89 -16.39 7.35
C THR A 194 16.10 -16.83 8.81
N ARG A 195 15.29 -17.76 9.34
CA ARG A 195 15.40 -18.24 10.72
C ARG A 195 16.09 -19.61 10.80
N PHE A 196 16.88 -19.83 11.83
CA PHE A 196 17.66 -21.08 11.97
C PHE A 196 16.79 -22.34 12.16
N ASP A 197 15.64 -22.22 12.82
CA ASP A 197 14.74 -23.32 13.20
C ASP A 197 13.82 -23.79 12.06
N THR A 198 13.43 -22.87 11.19
CA THR A 198 12.48 -23.11 10.08
C THR A 198 13.15 -23.16 8.69
N ASN A 199 14.47 -22.88 8.60
CA ASN A 199 15.20 -22.83 7.33
C ASN A 199 15.06 -24.11 6.49
N ASP A 200 15.33 -25.26 7.09
CA ASP A 200 15.41 -26.54 6.37
C ASP A 200 14.07 -26.96 5.79
N ILE A 201 12.99 -26.74 6.54
CA ILE A 201 11.64 -27.06 6.11
C ILE A 201 11.15 -26.03 5.07
N ALA A 202 11.48 -24.75 5.22
CA ALA A 202 11.16 -23.72 4.23
C ALA A 202 11.83 -23.98 2.87
N LYS A 203 13.10 -24.42 2.85
CA LYS A 203 13.77 -24.83 1.60
C LYS A 203 13.11 -26.04 0.94
N LYS A 204 12.69 -27.02 1.74
CA LYS A 204 11.96 -28.20 1.23
C LYS A 204 10.61 -27.80 0.63
N LEU A 205 9.84 -26.98 1.34
CA LEU A 205 8.56 -26.49 0.85
C LEU A 205 8.70 -25.57 -0.37
N GLU A 206 9.74 -24.74 -0.45
CA GLU A 206 10.04 -23.97 -1.67
C GLU A 206 10.32 -24.91 -2.85
N SER A 207 11.07 -25.99 -2.63
CA SER A 207 11.31 -26.99 -3.68
C SER A 207 10.02 -27.73 -4.11
N ASP A 208 9.15 -28.02 -3.15
CA ASP A 208 7.85 -28.66 -3.41
C ASP A 208 6.89 -27.68 -4.14
N LEU A 209 6.94 -26.39 -3.82
CA LEU A 209 6.20 -25.31 -4.50
C LEU A 209 6.61 -25.20 -5.96
N LEU A 210 7.91 -25.16 -6.24
CA LEU A 210 8.45 -25.16 -7.60
C LEU A 210 7.99 -26.39 -8.39
N ARG A 211 8.04 -27.58 -7.78
CA ARG A 211 7.57 -28.83 -8.41
C ARG A 211 6.07 -28.80 -8.70
N MET A 212 5.27 -28.24 -7.80
CA MET A 212 3.83 -28.10 -7.99
C MET A 212 3.50 -27.14 -9.13
N TRP A 213 4.21 -26.01 -9.25
CA TRP A 213 4.05 -25.10 -10.39
C TRP A 213 4.44 -25.76 -11.72
N LEU A 214 5.50 -26.57 -11.74
CA LEU A 214 5.90 -27.33 -12.93
C LEU A 214 4.85 -28.36 -13.32
N SER A 215 4.34 -29.16 -12.37
CA SER A 215 3.32 -30.17 -12.66
C SER A 215 1.97 -29.58 -13.05
N SER A 216 1.73 -28.32 -12.69
CA SER A 216 0.53 -27.57 -13.07
C SER A 216 0.70 -26.82 -14.40
N GLU A 217 1.84 -27.00 -15.08
CA GLU A 217 2.18 -26.37 -16.36
C GLU A 217 2.03 -24.84 -16.35
N LYS A 218 2.23 -24.18 -15.20
CA LYS A 218 2.20 -22.72 -15.13
C LYS A 218 3.30 -22.15 -16.04
N SER A 219 3.01 -21.20 -16.90
CA SER A 219 4.08 -20.57 -17.68
C SER A 219 4.92 -19.65 -16.79
N ALA A 220 6.18 -19.40 -17.19
CA ALA A 220 7.02 -18.43 -16.49
C ALA A 220 6.40 -17.03 -16.52
N ASP A 221 5.74 -16.64 -17.61
CA ASP A 221 5.09 -15.33 -17.75
C ASP A 221 3.86 -15.21 -16.84
N ASP A 222 2.99 -16.21 -16.82
CA ASP A 222 1.82 -16.23 -15.92
C ASP A 222 2.25 -16.18 -14.46
N LEU A 223 3.32 -16.90 -14.12
CA LEU A 223 3.86 -16.88 -12.77
C LEU A 223 4.48 -15.52 -12.41
N PHE A 224 5.08 -14.82 -13.37
CA PHE A 224 5.61 -13.47 -13.17
C PHE A 224 4.49 -12.50 -12.75
N THR A 225 3.35 -12.54 -13.44
CA THR A 225 2.16 -11.75 -13.11
C THR A 225 1.47 -12.22 -11.83
N THR A 226 1.41 -13.53 -11.59
CA THR A 226 0.83 -14.12 -10.36
C THR A 226 1.60 -13.68 -9.12
N LEU A 227 2.93 -13.57 -9.22
CA LEU A 227 3.80 -13.05 -8.17
C LEU A 227 3.82 -11.51 -8.11
N HIS A 228 2.99 -10.86 -8.93
CA HIS A 228 2.84 -9.41 -9.05
C HIS A 228 4.14 -8.68 -9.41
N LEU A 229 5.10 -9.38 -10.05
CA LEU A 229 6.39 -8.82 -10.44
C LEU A 229 6.26 -7.80 -11.57
N ASP A 230 5.21 -7.91 -12.39
CA ASP A 230 4.81 -6.97 -13.44
C ASP A 230 4.42 -5.58 -12.89
N LYS A 231 4.05 -5.52 -11.61
CA LYS A 231 3.64 -4.29 -10.92
C LYS A 231 4.77 -3.66 -10.10
N ILE A 232 5.96 -4.27 -10.12
CA ILE A 232 7.13 -3.78 -9.41
C ILE A 232 7.96 -2.94 -10.40
N GLY A 233 8.43 -1.78 -9.95
CA GLY A 233 9.25 -0.88 -10.77
C GLY A 233 10.59 -1.50 -11.20
N TYR A 234 11.41 -0.72 -11.89
CA TYR A 234 12.60 -1.18 -12.64
C TYR A 234 13.68 -1.95 -11.86
N ASP A 235 13.68 -1.94 -10.52
CA ASP A 235 14.64 -2.72 -9.72
C ASP A 235 13.94 -3.73 -8.81
N PHE A 236 14.04 -5.00 -9.23
CA PHE A 236 13.55 -6.18 -8.53
C PHE A 236 14.67 -7.20 -8.26
N SER A 237 15.94 -6.83 -8.48
CA SER A 237 17.09 -7.74 -8.41
C SER A 237 17.24 -8.36 -7.01
N ASP A 238 16.89 -7.59 -5.98
CA ASP A 238 16.89 -8.05 -4.60
C ASP A 238 15.55 -8.60 -4.10
N ASN A 239 14.51 -8.53 -4.93
CA ASN A 239 13.18 -9.01 -4.56
C ASN A 239 13.20 -10.54 -4.37
N PRO A 240 12.75 -11.06 -3.21
CA PRO A 240 12.75 -12.49 -2.94
C PRO A 240 11.79 -13.31 -3.81
N LEU A 241 10.66 -12.71 -4.24
CA LEU A 241 9.74 -13.32 -5.19
C LEU A 241 10.39 -13.43 -6.57
N PHE A 242 11.13 -12.40 -7.00
CA PHE A 242 11.88 -12.45 -8.26
C PHE A 242 12.97 -13.53 -8.23
N LYS A 243 13.72 -13.66 -7.13
CA LYS A 243 14.73 -14.74 -6.96
C LYS A 243 14.11 -16.13 -7.06
N THR A 244 12.89 -16.30 -6.51
CA THR A 244 12.15 -17.56 -6.59
C THR A 244 11.64 -17.83 -8.00
N TRP A 245 11.03 -16.81 -8.63
CA TRP A 245 10.59 -16.87 -10.02
C TRP A 245 11.74 -17.21 -10.97
N MET A 246 12.91 -16.58 -10.80
CA MET A 246 14.09 -16.86 -11.63
C MET A 246 14.56 -18.31 -11.45
N SER A 247 14.47 -18.85 -10.23
CA SER A 247 14.78 -20.27 -9.97
C SER A 247 13.79 -21.18 -10.69
N TYR A 248 12.50 -20.83 -10.68
CA TYR A 248 11.46 -21.53 -11.43
C TYR A 248 11.71 -21.49 -12.94
N ALA A 249 11.85 -20.29 -13.51
CA ALA A 249 12.01 -20.08 -14.95
C ALA A 249 13.20 -20.86 -15.52
N LYS A 250 14.32 -20.92 -14.79
CA LYS A 250 15.50 -21.73 -15.18
C LYS A 250 15.18 -23.21 -15.30
N VAL A 251 14.36 -23.75 -14.40
CA VAL A 251 13.95 -25.16 -14.43
C VAL A 251 12.89 -25.37 -15.52
N PHE A 252 11.91 -24.49 -15.62
CA PHE A 252 10.86 -24.55 -16.64
C PHE A 252 11.42 -24.58 -18.06
N ILE A 253 12.34 -23.67 -18.40
CA ILE A 253 13.00 -23.63 -19.72
C ILE A 253 13.79 -24.91 -20.01
N LYS A 254 14.38 -25.52 -18.98
CA LYS A 254 15.16 -26.76 -19.15
C LYS A 254 14.25 -27.96 -19.44
N GLU A 255 13.07 -28.01 -18.84
CA GLU A 255 12.08 -29.08 -19.06
C GLU A 255 11.24 -28.84 -20.34
N HIS A 256 11.18 -27.59 -20.82
CA HIS A 256 10.47 -27.16 -22.03
C HIS A 256 11.38 -26.35 -22.99
N PRO A 257 12.35 -27.00 -23.66
CA PRO A 257 13.35 -26.34 -24.51
C PRO A 257 12.80 -25.79 -25.85
#